data_AF-A0A8C9J9Z6-F1
#
_entry.id   AF-A0A8C9J9Z6-F1
#
_cell.length_a   1.000
_cell.length_b   1.000
_cell.length_c   1.000
_cell.angle_alpha   90.00
_cell.angle_beta   90.00
_cell.angle_gamma   90.00
#
_symmetry.space_group_name_H-M   'P 1'
#
loop_
_entity.id
_entity.type
_entity.pdbx_description
1 polymer ?
#
loop_
_entity_poly.entity_id
_entity_poly.type
_entity_poly.pdbx_seq_one_letter_code
_entity_poly.pdbx_strand_id
1 'polypeptide(L)'
;MTVAGVQKLIKRRGPFETNPSLLDYLTMDVYAFPAGHASRAAMVSKFFLSHLVLAVPLRVLLVLWAFCVGLSRVMIGRHHITDVISGFVIGYFQFRLVELVWMSSNTCQMLISAW
;
A
#
# COMPACT_ATOMS: atom_id res chain seq x y z
N MET A 1 -13.16 -1.51 -0.41
CA MET A 1 -12.81 -0.91 -1.71
C MET A 1 -11.31 -1.03 -1.92
N THR A 2 -10.86 -1.73 -2.96
CA THR A 2 -9.43 -1.86 -3.29
C THR A 2 -8.90 -0.57 -3.91
N VAL A 3 -7.58 -0.32 -3.83
CA VAL A 3 -6.92 0.82 -4.49
C VAL A 3 -7.33 0.92 -5.97
N ALA A 4 -7.39 -0.23 -6.66
CA ALA A 4 -7.87 -0.34 -8.04
C ALA A 4 -9.30 0.17 -8.26
N GLY A 5 -10.20 -0.03 -7.29
CA GLY A 5 -11.56 0.51 -7.35
C GLY A 5 -11.59 2.03 -7.26
N VAL A 6 -10.78 2.62 -6.37
CA VAL A 6 -10.66 4.08 -6.24
C VAL A 6 -10.02 4.68 -7.49
N GLN A 7 -8.99 4.04 -8.03
CA GLN A 7 -8.35 4.43 -9.28
C GLN A 7 -9.34 4.46 -10.45
N LYS A 8 -10.20 3.44 -10.57
CA LYS A 8 -11.19 3.35 -11.65
C LYS A 8 -12.34 4.37 -11.53
N LEU A 9 -12.61 4.85 -10.31
CA LEU A 9 -13.57 5.93 -10.04
C LEU A 9 -13.02 7.30 -10.43
N ILE A 10 -11.79 7.60 -10.00
CA ILE A 10 -11.21 8.94 -10.13
C ILE A 10 -10.57 9.16 -11.49
N LYS A 11 -10.00 8.10 -12.09
CA LYS A 11 -9.39 8.10 -13.43
C LYS A 11 -8.36 9.22 -13.67
N ARG A 12 -7.73 9.73 -12.62
CA ARG A 12 -6.74 10.80 -12.72
C ARG A 12 -5.50 10.31 -13.45
N ARG A 13 -5.11 11.04 -14.50
CA ARG A 13 -3.86 10.78 -15.25
C ARG A 13 -2.65 11.33 -14.49
N GLY A 14 -1.49 10.73 -14.75
CA GLY A 14 -0.22 11.14 -14.15
C GLY A 14 0.31 12.46 -14.72
N PRO A 15 1.33 13.05 -14.08
CA PRO A 15 1.95 14.32 -14.48
C PRO A 15 2.55 14.30 -15.89
N PHE A 16 3.23 13.21 -16.27
CA PHE A 16 3.79 13.07 -17.61
C PHE A 16 2.86 12.24 -18.48
N GLU A 17 2.48 12.80 -19.64
CA GLU A 17 1.79 12.06 -20.69
C GLU A 17 2.75 11.03 -21.32
N THR A 18 2.84 9.85 -20.71
CA THR A 18 3.46 8.70 -21.36
C THR A 18 2.38 7.99 -22.16
N ASN A 19 2.59 7.77 -23.46
CA ASN A 19 1.77 6.83 -24.22
C ASN A 19 2.00 5.43 -23.61
N PRO A 20 1.02 4.85 -22.91
CA PRO A 20 1.23 3.57 -22.23
C PRO A 20 1.49 2.50 -23.29
N SER A 21 2.66 1.86 -23.18
CA SER A 21 2.96 0.67 -23.96
C SER A 21 2.04 -0.49 -23.53
N LEU A 22 1.88 -1.53 -24.35
CA LEU A 22 1.06 -2.70 -24.00
C LEU A 22 1.54 -3.34 -22.68
N LEU A 23 2.84 -3.32 -22.44
CA LEU A 23 3.48 -3.80 -21.21
C LEU A 23 3.11 -2.95 -19.99
N ASP A 24 3.01 -1.63 -20.15
CA ASP A 24 2.56 -0.73 -19.07
C ASP A 24 1.10 -1.02 -18.67
N TYR A 25 0.22 -1.37 -19.61
CA TYR A 25 -1.17 -1.73 -19.29
C TYR A 25 -1.28 -3.02 -18.48
N LEU A 26 -0.39 -3.99 -18.74
CA LEU A 26 -0.41 -5.28 -18.06
C LEU A 26 0.28 -5.25 -16.69
N THR A 27 1.30 -4.40 -16.53
CA THR A 27 2.19 -4.44 -15.35
C THR A 27 2.02 -3.24 -14.44
N MET A 28 1.48 -2.11 -14.92
CA MET A 28 1.46 -0.86 -14.18
C MET A 28 0.05 -0.32 -13.93
N ASP A 29 -0.07 0.41 -12.82
CA ASP A 29 -1.27 1.17 -12.48
C ASP A 29 -1.52 2.25 -13.55
N VAL A 30 -2.58 2.10 -14.36
CA VAL A 30 -2.96 3.05 -15.43
C VAL A 30 -3.34 4.42 -14.87
N TYR A 31 -3.81 4.48 -13.62
CA TYR A 31 -4.29 5.70 -12.97
C TYR A 31 -3.34 6.15 -11.86
N ALA A 32 -3.09 7.45 -11.80
CA ALA A 32 -2.12 8.05 -10.89
C ALA A 32 -2.65 8.16 -9.45
N PHE A 33 -3.96 8.37 -9.27
CA PHE A 33 -4.54 8.54 -7.94
C PHE A 33 -5.44 7.37 -7.54
N PRO A 34 -5.29 6.83 -6.32
CA PRO A 34 -4.17 6.98 -5.37
C PRO A 34 -2.96 6.11 -5.77
N ALA A 35 -1.77 6.41 -5.23
CA ALA A 35 -0.57 5.61 -5.51
C ALA A 35 -0.67 4.20 -4.87
N GLY A 36 -0.97 3.19 -5.67
CA GLY A 36 -1.15 1.81 -5.20
C GLY A 36 0.10 1.20 -4.56
N HIS A 37 1.27 1.48 -5.13
CA HIS A 37 2.55 1.02 -4.58
C HIS A 37 2.84 1.61 -3.20
N ALA A 38 2.57 2.91 -3.00
CA ALA A 38 2.73 3.57 -1.70
C ALA A 38 1.74 3.03 -0.67
N SER A 39 0.48 2.80 -1.06
CA SER A 39 -0.54 2.19 -0.19
C SER A 39 -0.14 0.80 0.29
N ARG A 40 0.31 -0.07 -0.62
CA ARG A 40 0.76 -1.43 -0.26
C ARG A 40 1.98 -1.40 0.66
N ALA A 41 2.97 -0.57 0.34
CA ALA A 41 4.18 -0.45 1.16
C ALA A 41 3.85 0.05 2.58
N ALA A 42 2.98 1.06 2.73
CA ALA A 42 2.54 1.53 4.04
C ALA A 42 1.79 0.45 4.84
N MET A 43 0.86 -0.26 4.21
CA MET A 43 0.10 -1.33 4.87
C MET A 43 1.05 -2.43 5.39
N VAL A 44 1.95 -2.90 4.53
CA VAL A 44 2.91 -3.98 4.85
C VAL A 44 3.89 -3.56 5.94
N SER A 45 4.50 -2.37 5.81
CA SER A 45 5.42 -1.87 6.83
C SER A 45 4.71 -1.70 8.18
N LYS A 46 3.48 -1.16 8.19
CA LYS A 46 2.73 -1.00 9.43
C LYS A 46 2.36 -2.34 10.08
N PHE A 47 1.97 -3.32 9.27
CA PHE A 47 1.65 -4.67 9.71
C PHE A 47 2.87 -5.36 10.37
N PHE A 48 4.06 -5.27 9.76
CA PHE A 48 5.26 -5.83 10.38
C PHE A 48 5.64 -5.11 11.67
N LEU A 49 5.47 -3.78 11.72
CA LEU A 49 5.76 -3.01 12.92
C LEU A 49 4.81 -3.31 14.10
N SER A 50 3.57 -3.74 13.84
CA SER A 50 2.59 -4.11 14.88
C SER A 50 2.72 -5.57 15.34
N HIS A 51 2.95 -6.50 14.42
CA HIS A 51 2.87 -7.94 14.74
C HIS A 51 4.23 -8.60 15.00
N LEU A 52 5.34 -8.03 14.52
CA LEU A 52 6.67 -8.60 14.76
C LEU A 52 7.44 -7.75 15.78
N VAL A 53 8.19 -8.42 16.63
CA VAL A 53 9.16 -7.78 17.53
C VAL A 53 10.45 -7.55 16.73
N LEU A 54 10.54 -6.43 16.02
CA LEU A 54 11.76 -6.04 15.32
C LEU A 54 12.66 -5.18 16.21
N ALA A 55 13.98 -5.39 16.07
CA ALA A 55 14.99 -4.48 16.60
C ALA A 55 14.81 -3.06 16.03
N VAL A 56 15.17 -2.04 16.82
CA VAL A 56 15.02 -0.62 16.44
C VAL A 56 15.59 -0.31 15.04
N PRO A 57 16.79 -0.80 14.63
CA PRO A 57 17.33 -0.52 13.30
C PRO A 57 16.45 -1.07 12.16
N LEU A 58 15.88 -2.26 12.34
CA LEU A 58 15.01 -2.87 11.34
C LEU A 58 13.67 -2.12 11.21
N ARG A 59 13.16 -1.57 12.32
CA ARG A 59 11.97 -0.71 12.28
C ARG A 59 12.22 0.54 11.43
N VAL A 60 13.36 1.19 11.63
CA VAL A 60 13.76 2.36 10.84
C VAL A 60 13.92 1.99 9.36
N LEU A 61 14.57 0.85 9.07
CA LEU A 61 14.77 0.39 7.69
C LEU A 61 13.44 0.12 6.97
N LEU A 62 12.44 -0.45 7.64
CA LEU A 62 11.11 -0.68 7.07
C LEU A 62 10.37 0.62 6.75
N VAL A 63 10.48 1.64 7.59
CA VAL A 63 9.87 2.95 7.35
C VAL A 63 10.57 3.66 6.20
N LEU A 64 11.91 3.65 6.19
CA LEU A 64 12.69 4.20 5.09
C LEU A 64 12.37 3.50 3.77
N TRP A 65 12.26 2.17 3.78
CA TRP A 65 11.87 1.40 2.61
C TRP A 65 10.49 1.82 2.07
N ALA A 66 9.48 1.95 2.94
CA ALA A 66 8.16 2.42 2.52
C ALA A 66 8.20 3.84 1.92
N PHE A 67 9.00 4.73 2.50
CA PHE A 67 9.19 6.08 1.99
C PHE A 67 9.91 6.08 0.62
N CYS A 68 10.99 5.30 0.47
CA CYS A 68 11.71 5.14 -0.79
C CYS A 68 10.81 4.57 -1.89
N VAL A 69 9.93 3.61 -1.58
CA VAL A 69 8.93 3.10 -2.52
C VAL A 69 8.00 4.23 -2.97
N GLY A 70 7.49 5.05 -2.05
CA GLY A 70 6.68 6.23 -2.40
C GLY A 70 7.43 7.23 -3.28
N LEU A 71 8.67 7.56 -2.90
CA LEU A 71 9.51 8.53 -3.62
C LEU A 71 9.85 8.05 -5.03
N SER A 72 10.12 6.75 -5.22
CA SER A 72 10.39 6.17 -6.54
C SER A 72 9.27 6.47 -7.55
N ARG A 73 8.01 6.49 -7.08
CA ARG A 73 6.83 6.77 -7.92
C ARG A 73 6.73 8.24 -8.33
N VAL A 74 7.24 9.15 -7.51
CA VAL A 74 7.37 10.57 -7.84
C VAL A 74 8.53 10.78 -8.82
N MET A 75 9.67 10.13 -8.59
CA MET A 75 10.84 10.25 -9.45
C MET A 75 10.63 9.71 -10.87
N ILE A 76 9.85 8.63 -11.02
CA ILE A 76 9.42 8.12 -12.34
C ILE A 76 8.45 9.10 -13.02
N GLY A 77 7.92 10.09 -12.29
CA GLY A 77 7.04 11.13 -12.82
C GLY A 77 5.60 10.66 -13.03
N ARG A 78 5.23 9.45 -12.61
CA ARG A 78 3.88 8.91 -12.83
C ARG A 78 2.86 9.32 -11.78
N HIS A 79 3.31 9.80 -10.63
CA HIS A 79 2.46 10.20 -9.52
C HIS A 79 2.87 11.58 -9.00
N HIS A 80 1.89 12.42 -8.67
CA HIS A 80 2.14 13.61 -7.89
C HIS A 80 2.44 13.25 -6.43
N ILE A 81 3.11 14.16 -5.71
CA ILE A 81 3.38 14.00 -4.28
C ILE A 81 2.07 13.76 -3.50
N THR A 82 0.97 14.45 -3.90
CA THR A 82 -0.36 14.27 -3.30
C THR A 82 -0.94 12.86 -3.51
N ASP A 83 -0.62 12.22 -4.63
CA ASP A 83 -1.04 10.85 -4.94
C ASP A 83 -0.32 9.82 -4.05
N VAL A 84 0.94 10.10 -3.71
CA VAL A 84 1.76 9.28 -2.81
C VAL A 84 1.31 9.43 -1.37
N ILE A 85 1.06 10.66 -0.90
CA ILE A 85 0.55 10.93 0.44
C ILE A 85 -0.81 10.26 0.65
N SER A 86 -1.74 10.43 -0.30
CA SER A 86 -3.04 9.75 -0.25
C SER A 86 -2.91 8.23 -0.29
N GLY A 87 -1.94 7.70 -1.05
CA GLY A 87 -1.56 6.29 -1.03
C GLY A 87 -1.19 5.82 0.38
N PHE A 88 -0.29 6.52 1.08
CA PHE A 88 0.09 6.16 2.45
C PHE A 88 -1.10 6.20 3.43
N VAL A 89 -1.97 7.21 3.32
CA VAL A 89 -3.19 7.32 4.15
C VAL A 89 -4.12 6.13 3.91
N ILE A 90 -4.36 5.76 2.65
CA ILE A 90 -5.20 4.59 2.32
C ILE A 90 -4.56 3.30 2.82
N GLY A 91 -3.24 3.16 2.71
CA GLY A 91 -2.49 2.02 3.25
C GLY A 91 -2.66 1.87 4.77
N TYR A 92 -2.68 2.98 5.51
CA TYR A 92 -2.96 2.98 6.94
C TYR A 92 -4.39 2.49 7.25
N PHE A 93 -5.40 2.98 6.52
CA PHE A 93 -6.78 2.51 6.69
C PHE A 93 -6.94 1.03 6.32
N GLN A 94 -6.25 0.56 5.29
CA GLN A 94 -6.21 -0.87 4.93
C GLN A 94 -5.63 -1.72 6.06
N PHE A 95 -4.52 -1.28 6.67
CA PHE A 95 -3.97 -1.95 7.84
C PHE A 95 -4.98 -2.01 8.99
N ARG A 96 -5.64 -0.90 9.31
CA ARG A 96 -6.66 -0.86 10.39
C ARG A 96 -7.82 -1.81 10.11
N LEU A 97 -8.27 -1.90 8.87
CA LEU A 97 -9.32 -2.83 8.48
C LEU A 97 -8.86 -4.29 8.68
N VAL A 98 -7.62 -4.61 8.31
CA VAL A 98 -7.05 -5.95 8.56
C VAL A 98 -6.95 -6.22 10.06
N GLU A 99 -6.49 -5.26 10.85
CA GLU A 99 -6.38 -5.39 12.31
C GLU A 99 -7.75 -5.63 12.98
N LEU A 100 -8.83 -5.00 12.49
CA LEU A 100 -10.19 -5.23 13.00
C LEU A 100 -10.71 -6.65 12.75
N VAL A 101 -10.30 -7.27 11.64
CA VAL A 101 -10.66 -8.66 11.30
C VAL A 101 -9.62 -9.65 11.86
N TRP A 102 -8.48 -9.16 12.36
CA TRP A 102 -7.38 -10.00 12.81
C TRP A 102 -7.72 -10.69 14.13
N MET A 103 -8.06 -11.97 14.03
CA MET A 103 -8.42 -12.78 15.18
C MET A 103 -7.18 -13.16 16.01
N SER A 104 -7.35 -13.20 17.33
CA SER A 104 -6.29 -13.68 18.21
C SER A 104 -6.00 -15.17 17.96
N SER A 105 -4.74 -15.58 18.17
CA SER A 105 -4.34 -16.98 17.97
C SER A 105 -5.18 -17.95 18.81
N ASN A 106 -5.55 -17.55 20.03
CA ASN A 106 -6.43 -18.34 20.90
C ASN A 106 -7.82 -18.53 20.29
N THR A 107 -8.41 -17.49 19.70
CA THR A 107 -9.72 -17.59 19.04
C THR A 107 -9.66 -18.51 17.82
N CYS A 108 -8.58 -18.44 17.03
CA CYS A 108 -8.37 -19.35 15.90
C CYS A 108 -8.22 -20.81 16.37
N GLN A 109 -7.44 -21.05 17.42
CA GLN A 109 -7.28 -22.40 17.98
C GLN A 109 -8.60 -22.96 18.50
N MET A 110 -9.39 -22.15 19.21
CA MET A 110 -10.71 -22.58 19.69
C MET A 110 -11.65 -22.96 18.55
N LEU A 111 -11.70 -22.18 17.47
CA LEU A 111 -12.56 -22.47 16.31
C LEU A 111 -12.13 -23.74 15.58
N ILE A 112 -10.82 -23.99 15.46
CA ILE A 112 -10.30 -25.22 14.83
C ILE A 112 -10.59 -26.43 15.71
N SER A 113 -10.49 -26.30 17.05
CA SER A 113 -10.77 -27.40 17.98
C SER A 113 -12.26 -27.66 18.24
N ALA A 114 -13.13 -26.72 17.85
CA ALA A 114 -14.60 -26.84 17.99
C ALA A 114 -15.25 -27.60 16.82
N TRP A 115 -14.47 -27.95 15.80
CA TRP A 115 -14.83 -28.85 14.69
C TRP A 115 -14.12 -30.19 14.86
#